data_AF-A0A4R3TZD2-F1
#
_entry.id   AF-A0A4R3TZD2-F1
#
_cell.length_a   1.000
_cell.length_b   1.000
_cell.length_c   1.000
_cell.angle_alpha   90.00
_cell.angle_beta   90.00
_cell.angle_gamma   90.00
#
_symmetry.space_group_name_H-M   'P 1'
#
loop_
_entity.id
_entity.type
_entity.pdbx_description
1 polymer ?
#
loop_
_entity_poly.entity_id
_entity_poly.type
_entity_poly.pdbx_seq_one_letter_code
_entity_poly.pdbx_strand_id
1 'polypeptide(L)'
;MSRALRILVAAAALLGGVASLFAAETTALTRGTAITEPELLRKLDQNNTLTISRLLSPERSADVPLTTDLMFASLPQLKEIPPAIDAEFDRYIARYKAAYPTETIGVGEGFDVQLFDRANLKSRDTRFVLAGIVNRMDRAYVSEESCGEIRLIYRLARFDGRPDGGKTATRLPMTLNLVMKARDPRQTDANGKPVACAEVARRWLDNGDWQGLIGSRIPPYDAMLDRIETNIQVSVAPKSALHDFRSDYLLKVFRYDAATKTFEESTLENQIDRDRILADDALRRDFKAWLLAPDHLREFDRGTVLIPEKFLARAAVVPTPAGFDASALQPEFGMMQGEGQAEGKGDPVFTDSDVVSALKQAAARGADMQNVRSVAGFQRRLNDVTCAGCHQTRGIGGFHFPGVDWLADDPSNSAIVPASPHFFGDQLRRRDILTAFASGKRPDFSRGFASRPQTRGGKELAGTEYQDGWGAHCSLQDAGSGTPDRSFTSWSCANGLTCQAAAASRRIGMCFIKTR
;
A
#
# COMPACT_ATOMS: atom_id res chain seq x y z
N MET A 1 -4.84 -1.22 50.78
CA MET A 1 -4.71 -0.67 49.41
C MET A 1 -5.86 0.30 49.17
N SER A 2 -5.57 1.56 48.81
CA SER A 2 -6.61 2.56 48.55
C SER A 2 -7.42 2.20 47.29
N ARG A 3 -8.67 2.69 47.18
CA ARG A 3 -9.52 2.49 46.00
C ARG A 3 -8.84 2.97 44.70
N ALA A 4 -8.05 4.04 44.76
CA ALA A 4 -7.28 4.55 43.62
C ALA A 4 -6.22 3.56 43.12
N LEU A 5 -5.53 2.86 44.03
CA LEU A 5 -4.53 1.85 43.68
C LEU A 5 -5.16 0.60 43.04
N ARG A 6 -6.38 0.22 43.46
CA ARG A 6 -7.12 -0.89 42.83
C ARG A 6 -7.62 -0.55 41.42
N ILE A 7 -8.01 0.71 41.19
CA ILE A 7 -8.43 1.20 39.86
C ILE A 7 -7.22 1.27 38.91
N LEU A 8 -6.06 1.75 39.39
CA LEU A 8 -4.82 1.77 38.60
C LEU A 8 -4.32 0.35 38.24
N VAL A 9 -4.41 -0.60 39.16
CA VAL A 9 -4.05 -2.01 38.89
C VAL A 9 -5.05 -2.66 37.94
N ALA A 10 -6.34 -2.37 38.05
CA ALA A 10 -7.35 -2.85 37.11
C ALA A 10 -7.20 -2.24 35.71
N ALA A 11 -6.87 -0.95 35.61
CA ALA A 11 -6.58 -0.27 34.34
C ALA A 11 -5.30 -0.80 33.69
N ALA A 12 -4.24 -1.05 34.46
CA ALA A 12 -3.01 -1.66 33.97
C ALA A 12 -3.21 -3.12 33.51
N ALA A 13 -4.06 -3.90 34.19
CA ALA A 13 -4.41 -5.26 33.78
C ALA A 13 -5.29 -5.29 32.53
N LEU A 14 -6.24 -4.34 32.39
CA LEU A 14 -7.08 -4.20 31.20
C LEU A 14 -6.29 -3.68 29.99
N LEU A 15 -5.42 -2.69 30.16
CA LEU A 15 -4.59 -2.16 29.07
C LEU A 15 -3.44 -3.10 28.68
N GLY A 16 -2.83 -3.80 29.65
CA GLY A 16 -1.80 -4.82 29.39
C GLY A 16 -2.34 -6.09 28.71
N GLY A 17 -3.59 -6.48 29.03
CA GLY A 17 -4.26 -7.61 28.38
C GLY A 17 -4.65 -7.29 26.93
N VAL A 18 -5.12 -6.07 26.66
CA VAL A 18 -5.55 -5.63 25.32
C VAL A 18 -4.36 -5.54 24.36
N ALA A 19 -3.22 -5.01 24.77
CA ALA A 19 -2.00 -4.96 23.93
C ALA A 19 -1.43 -6.35 23.59
N SER A 20 -1.54 -7.31 24.52
CA SER A 20 -1.09 -8.69 24.32
C SER A 20 -1.99 -9.48 23.37
N LEU A 21 -3.31 -9.21 23.41
CA LEU A 21 -4.28 -9.78 22.47
C LEU A 21 -4.04 -9.27 21.04
N PHE A 22 -3.82 -7.96 20.85
CA PHE A 22 -3.56 -7.39 19.52
C PHE A 22 -2.28 -7.93 18.85
N ALA A 23 -1.20 -8.15 19.61
CA ALA A 23 0.04 -8.73 19.07
C ALA A 23 -0.11 -10.22 18.67
N ALA A 24 -0.88 -10.99 19.45
CA ALA A 24 -1.19 -12.38 19.12
C ALA A 24 -2.13 -12.50 17.91
N GLU A 25 -3.13 -11.62 17.81
CA GLU A 25 -4.08 -11.57 16.70
C GLU A 25 -3.39 -11.15 15.37
N THR A 26 -2.52 -10.15 15.38
CA THR A 26 -1.80 -9.72 14.16
C THR A 26 -0.86 -10.79 13.59
N THR A 27 -0.17 -11.53 14.46
CA THR A 27 0.66 -12.69 14.07
C THR A 27 -0.20 -13.82 13.51
N ALA A 28 -1.41 -14.02 14.05
CA ALA A 28 -2.35 -15.00 13.51
C ALA A 28 -2.90 -14.60 12.14
N LEU A 29 -3.18 -13.31 11.91
CA LEU A 29 -3.74 -12.78 10.66
C LEU A 29 -2.76 -12.84 9.48
N THR A 30 -1.47 -12.61 9.71
CA THR A 30 -0.43 -12.57 8.66
C THR A 30 0.23 -13.91 8.37
N ARG A 31 -0.19 -14.95 9.10
CA ARG A 31 0.38 -16.30 9.01
C ARG A 31 0.33 -16.85 7.59
N GLY A 32 1.51 -17.20 7.08
CA GLY A 32 1.71 -17.76 5.75
C GLY A 32 1.51 -16.78 4.60
N THR A 33 1.25 -15.50 4.87
CA THR A 33 1.08 -14.45 3.85
C THR A 33 2.10 -13.31 3.99
N ALA A 34 2.71 -13.15 5.17
CA ALA A 34 3.81 -12.21 5.38
C ALA A 34 4.75 -12.69 6.50
N ILE A 35 5.99 -12.20 6.45
CA ILE A 35 7.01 -12.36 7.49
C ILE A 35 7.19 -11.01 8.17
N THR A 36 6.85 -10.97 9.46
CA THR A 36 6.85 -9.75 10.29
C THR A 36 7.50 -9.98 11.65
N GLU A 37 8.20 -11.10 11.83
CA GLU A 37 8.89 -11.43 13.07
C GLU A 37 10.22 -10.65 13.15
N PRO A 38 10.41 -9.75 14.14
CA PRO A 38 11.58 -8.86 14.22
C PRO A 38 12.91 -9.63 14.17
N GLU A 39 13.01 -10.72 14.93
CA GLU A 39 14.22 -11.54 15.06
C GLU A 39 14.61 -12.22 13.74
N LEU A 40 13.62 -12.73 13.00
CA LEU A 40 13.85 -13.36 11.72
C LEU A 40 14.28 -12.33 10.67
N LEU A 41 13.61 -11.18 10.62
CA LEU A 41 13.97 -10.09 9.71
C LEU A 41 15.39 -9.56 9.98
N ARG A 42 15.73 -9.36 11.26
CA ARG A 42 17.09 -8.99 11.68
C ARG A 42 18.12 -10.00 11.21
N LYS A 43 17.89 -11.29 11.43
CA LYS A 43 18.80 -12.36 11.00
C LYS A 43 18.99 -12.37 9.47
N LEU A 44 17.91 -12.22 8.71
CA LEU A 44 17.95 -12.22 7.24
C LEU A 44 18.66 -10.99 6.66
N ASP A 45 18.58 -9.85 7.34
CA ASP A 45 19.27 -8.62 6.97
C ASP A 45 20.74 -8.62 7.37
N GLN A 46 21.06 -8.92 8.63
CA GLN A 46 22.42 -8.86 9.19
C GLN A 46 23.36 -9.91 8.60
N ASN A 47 22.85 -11.11 8.29
CA ASN A 47 23.64 -12.15 7.62
C ASN A 47 23.77 -11.93 6.11
N ASN A 48 23.34 -10.76 5.62
CA ASN A 48 23.36 -10.41 4.21
C ASN A 48 22.60 -11.42 3.31
N THR A 49 21.59 -12.12 3.85
CA THR A 49 20.86 -13.17 3.14
C THR A 49 19.87 -12.59 2.14
N LEU A 50 19.08 -11.61 2.58
CA LEU A 50 18.01 -10.98 1.80
C LEU A 50 18.18 -9.46 1.74
N THR A 51 19.42 -8.97 1.67
CA THR A 51 19.65 -7.53 1.42
C THR A 51 19.50 -7.22 -0.06
N ILE A 52 19.19 -5.96 -0.39
CA ILE A 52 19.12 -5.47 -1.78
C ILE A 52 20.42 -5.83 -2.52
N SER A 53 21.57 -5.55 -1.90
CA SER A 53 22.88 -5.82 -2.53
C SER A 53 23.12 -7.30 -2.81
N ARG A 54 22.69 -8.20 -1.92
CA ARG A 54 22.81 -9.65 -2.12
C ARG A 54 21.92 -10.13 -3.26
N LEU A 55 20.69 -9.63 -3.33
CA LEU A 55 19.71 -10.06 -4.34
C LEU A 55 20.04 -9.53 -5.74
N LEU A 56 20.62 -8.33 -5.83
CA LEU A 56 21.01 -7.73 -7.12
C LEU A 56 22.40 -8.15 -7.59
N SER A 57 23.28 -8.55 -6.68
CA SER A 57 24.62 -9.04 -6.99
C SER A 57 24.99 -10.26 -6.12
N PRO A 58 24.42 -11.45 -6.40
CA PRO A 58 24.67 -12.67 -5.63
C PRO A 58 26.13 -13.13 -5.65
N GLU A 59 26.89 -12.68 -6.64
CA GLU A 59 28.30 -13.00 -6.85
C GLU A 59 29.22 -12.22 -5.90
N ARG A 60 28.70 -11.18 -5.23
CA ARG A 60 29.47 -10.33 -4.33
C ARG A 60 30.02 -11.14 -3.15
N SER A 61 31.35 -11.08 -2.98
CA SER A 61 32.12 -11.85 -1.99
C SER A 61 32.09 -11.29 -0.56
N ALA A 62 31.33 -10.23 -0.31
CA ALA A 62 31.30 -9.55 0.99
C ALA A 62 30.00 -9.86 1.74
N ASP A 63 30.14 -10.36 2.97
CA ASP A 63 29.02 -10.73 3.85
C ASP A 63 28.43 -9.53 4.61
N VAL A 64 28.78 -8.30 4.22
CA VAL A 64 28.32 -7.08 4.89
C VAL A 64 27.32 -6.31 4.01
N PRO A 65 26.15 -5.94 4.55
CA PRO A 65 25.20 -5.07 3.87
C PRO A 65 25.83 -3.72 3.45
N LEU A 66 25.48 -3.21 2.26
CA LEU A 66 25.96 -1.89 1.81
C LEU A 66 25.23 -0.75 2.53
N THR A 67 25.96 0.31 2.84
CA THR A 67 25.40 1.64 3.16
C THR A 67 24.77 2.24 1.90
N THR A 68 23.88 3.22 2.07
CA THR A 68 23.07 3.77 0.96
C THR A 68 23.93 4.40 -0.13
N ASP A 69 24.97 5.15 0.25
CA ASP A 69 25.94 5.75 -0.67
C ASP A 69 26.64 4.68 -1.54
N LEU A 70 27.16 3.62 -0.93
CA LEU A 70 27.82 2.53 -1.64
C LEU A 70 26.82 1.73 -2.46
N MET A 71 25.60 1.51 -1.98
CA MET A 71 24.56 0.79 -2.71
C MET A 71 24.27 1.47 -4.05
N PHE A 72 24.01 2.78 -4.06
CA PHE A 72 23.73 3.51 -5.30
C PHE A 72 24.98 3.76 -6.15
N ALA A 73 26.17 3.88 -5.54
CA ALA A 73 27.41 4.09 -6.31
C ALA A 73 27.98 2.82 -6.94
N SER A 74 27.78 1.64 -6.32
CA SER A 74 28.40 0.38 -6.75
C SER A 74 27.46 -0.59 -7.49
N LEU A 75 26.14 -0.42 -7.38
CA LEU A 75 25.16 -1.25 -8.09
C LEU A 75 24.63 -0.50 -9.32
N PRO A 76 25.19 -0.74 -10.53
CA PRO A 76 24.77 -0.02 -11.74
C PRO A 76 23.30 -0.25 -12.08
N GLN A 77 22.68 -1.34 -11.60
CA GLN A 77 21.26 -1.61 -11.78
C GLN A 77 20.37 -0.51 -11.21
N LEU A 78 20.84 0.24 -10.20
CA LEU A 78 20.07 1.24 -9.45
C LEU A 78 20.32 2.69 -9.90
N LYS A 79 21.15 2.91 -10.92
CA LYS A 79 21.66 4.24 -11.30
C LYS A 79 20.56 5.28 -11.59
N GLU A 80 19.42 4.85 -12.12
CA GLU A 80 18.33 5.75 -12.53
C GLU A 80 17.42 6.17 -11.35
N ILE A 81 17.52 5.49 -10.20
CA ILE A 81 16.60 5.72 -9.07
C ILE A 81 16.83 7.09 -8.41
N PRO A 82 18.06 7.45 -7.94
CA PRO A 82 18.26 8.73 -7.27
C PRO A 82 17.93 9.95 -8.15
N PRO A 83 18.36 10.05 -9.43
CA PRO A 83 18.01 11.18 -10.29
C PRO A 83 16.51 11.33 -10.51
N ALA A 84 15.77 10.23 -10.68
CA ALA A 84 14.33 10.28 -10.88
C ALA A 84 13.56 10.72 -9.63
N ILE A 85 14.06 10.39 -8.43
CA ILE A 85 13.54 10.92 -7.16
C ILE A 85 13.87 12.41 -7.03
N ASP A 86 15.13 12.81 -7.28
CA ASP A 86 15.59 14.19 -7.17
C ASP A 86 14.73 15.12 -8.08
N ALA A 87 14.43 14.68 -9.30
CA ALA A 87 13.58 15.42 -10.23
C ALA A 87 12.14 15.60 -9.75
N GLU A 88 11.54 14.63 -9.06
CA GLU A 88 10.19 14.79 -8.47
C GLU A 88 10.19 15.72 -7.25
N PHE A 89 11.24 15.69 -6.43
CA PHE A 89 11.40 16.67 -5.35
C PHE A 89 11.45 18.09 -5.90
N ASP A 90 12.22 18.32 -6.96
CA ASP A 90 12.33 19.65 -7.56
C ASP A 90 10.98 20.10 -8.16
N ARG A 91 10.25 19.20 -8.82
CA ARG A 91 8.88 19.46 -9.29
C ARG A 91 7.92 19.77 -8.15
N TYR A 92 7.96 18.99 -7.07
CA TYR A 92 7.11 19.18 -5.89
C TYR A 92 7.37 20.55 -5.25
N ILE A 93 8.63 20.90 -5.01
CA ILE A 93 9.03 22.19 -4.42
C ILE A 93 8.59 23.36 -5.31
N ALA A 94 8.80 23.26 -6.63
CA ALA A 94 8.39 24.30 -7.57
C ALA A 94 6.86 24.51 -7.56
N ARG A 95 6.08 23.42 -7.60
CA ARG A 95 4.61 23.47 -7.50
C ARG A 95 4.15 24.06 -6.17
N TYR A 96 4.78 23.67 -5.07
CA TYR A 96 4.44 24.17 -3.74
C TYR A 96 4.64 25.68 -3.65
N LYS A 97 5.82 26.18 -4.04
CA LYS A 97 6.13 27.62 -4.02
C LYS A 97 5.20 28.45 -4.91
N ALA A 98 4.74 27.87 -6.02
CA ALA A 98 3.77 28.53 -6.90
C ALA A 98 2.37 28.61 -6.27
N ALA A 99 1.93 27.53 -5.59
CA ALA A 99 0.61 27.47 -4.96
C ALA A 99 0.55 28.26 -3.63
N TYR A 100 1.64 28.28 -2.87
CA TYR A 100 1.73 28.86 -1.53
C TYR A 100 2.94 29.81 -1.41
N PRO A 101 2.94 30.95 -2.12
CA PRO A 101 4.11 31.83 -2.21
C PRO A 101 4.49 32.51 -0.87
N THR A 102 3.61 32.49 0.12
CA THR A 102 3.84 33.06 1.46
C THR A 102 4.42 32.06 2.46
N GLU A 103 4.47 30.77 2.11
CA GLU A 103 4.96 29.72 2.98
C GLU A 103 6.43 29.36 2.68
N THR A 104 7.16 29.04 3.72
CA THR A 104 8.55 28.59 3.65
C THR A 104 8.61 27.06 3.52
N ILE A 105 9.48 26.56 2.63
CA ILE A 105 9.66 25.13 2.38
C ILE A 105 11.15 24.78 2.36
N GLY A 106 11.55 23.78 3.15
CA GLY A 106 12.96 23.43 3.32
C GLY A 106 13.20 22.27 4.28
N VAL A 107 14.45 21.87 4.46
CA VAL A 107 14.84 20.75 5.33
C VAL A 107 15.05 21.24 6.76
N GLY A 108 14.47 20.53 7.73
CA GLY A 108 14.67 20.77 9.15
C GLY A 108 13.56 21.58 9.81
N GLU A 109 13.68 21.72 11.13
CA GLU A 109 12.76 22.51 11.94
C GLU A 109 12.87 24.01 11.57
N GLY A 110 11.73 24.72 11.51
CA GLY A 110 11.67 26.15 11.21
C GLY A 110 11.07 26.52 9.84
N PHE A 111 10.81 25.55 8.97
CA PHE A 111 10.02 25.74 7.76
C PHE A 111 8.54 25.43 8.00
N ASP A 112 7.64 26.17 7.35
CA ASP A 112 6.19 25.88 7.35
C ASP A 112 5.91 24.49 6.76
N VAL A 113 6.69 24.11 5.75
CA VAL A 113 6.73 22.76 5.19
C VAL A 113 8.15 22.19 5.26
N GLN A 114 8.28 21.13 6.04
CA GLN A 114 9.53 20.44 6.31
C GLN A 114 9.73 19.31 5.30
N LEU A 115 10.78 19.40 4.48
CA LEU A 115 11.14 18.42 3.48
C LEU A 115 11.95 17.27 4.08
N PHE A 116 11.80 16.10 3.46
CA PHE A 116 12.76 15.01 3.65
C PHE A 116 14.15 15.42 3.15
N ASP A 117 15.16 15.18 3.98
CA ASP A 117 16.55 15.44 3.61
C ASP A 117 17.07 14.40 2.61
N ARG A 118 17.16 14.81 1.34
CA ARG A 118 17.68 14.01 0.23
C ARG A 118 19.13 13.56 0.44
N ALA A 119 19.91 14.24 1.30
CA ALA A 119 21.28 13.84 1.61
C ALA A 119 21.34 12.43 2.25
N ASN A 120 20.25 11.98 2.90
CA ASN A 120 20.16 10.62 3.43
C ASN A 120 20.29 9.53 2.35
N LEU A 121 19.96 9.82 1.08
CA LEU A 121 20.15 8.89 -0.04
C LEU A 121 21.60 8.81 -0.55
N LYS A 122 22.47 9.67 -0.04
CA LYS A 122 23.89 9.77 -0.42
C LYS A 122 24.81 9.65 0.80
N SER A 123 24.27 9.21 1.94
CA SER A 123 24.98 9.14 3.21
C SER A 123 25.53 7.75 3.49
N ARG A 124 26.77 7.70 4.01
CA ARG A 124 27.39 6.51 4.58
C ARG A 124 26.78 6.08 5.93
N ASP A 125 26.05 6.99 6.57
CA ASP A 125 25.43 6.74 7.87
C ASP A 125 24.02 6.15 7.71
N THR A 126 23.53 5.96 6.48
CA THR A 126 22.20 5.39 6.23
C THR A 126 22.28 4.06 5.51
N ARG A 127 21.24 3.24 5.69
CA ARG A 127 21.07 1.97 4.99
C ARG A 127 19.59 1.58 4.88
N PHE A 128 19.24 0.90 3.80
CA PHE A 128 17.97 0.18 3.68
C PHE A 128 18.02 -1.14 4.44
N VAL A 129 17.18 -1.28 5.47
CA VAL A 129 17.08 -2.46 6.34
C VAL A 129 15.80 -3.24 6.04
N LEU A 130 15.86 -4.57 6.00
CA LEU A 130 14.68 -5.40 5.71
C LEU A 130 13.61 -5.22 6.80
N ALA A 131 12.43 -4.71 6.46
CA ALA A 131 11.36 -4.38 7.41
C ALA A 131 10.17 -5.36 7.34
N GLY A 132 10.09 -6.16 6.28
CA GLY A 132 9.09 -7.22 6.12
C GLY A 132 9.18 -7.91 4.76
N ILE A 133 8.58 -9.09 4.65
CA ILE A 133 8.46 -9.83 3.39
C ILE A 133 6.99 -10.19 3.21
N VAL A 134 6.43 -9.91 2.03
CA VAL A 134 5.00 -10.13 1.77
C VAL A 134 4.83 -11.05 0.57
N ASN A 135 4.12 -12.15 0.77
CA ASN A 135 3.64 -12.98 -0.32
C ASN A 135 2.45 -12.29 -0.99
N ARG A 136 2.56 -12.12 -2.31
CA ARG A 136 1.53 -11.52 -3.16
C ARG A 136 1.16 -12.46 -4.30
N MET A 137 1.01 -13.75 -4.02
CA MET A 137 0.42 -14.70 -4.99
C MET A 137 -1.03 -14.32 -5.35
N ASP A 138 -1.68 -13.44 -4.60
CA ASP A 138 -2.93 -12.79 -4.98
C ASP A 138 -2.82 -11.93 -6.25
N ARG A 139 -1.60 -11.69 -6.74
CA ARG A 139 -1.29 -10.97 -7.98
C ARG A 139 -1.07 -11.89 -9.18
N ALA A 140 -1.24 -13.20 -9.02
CA ALA A 140 -1.08 -14.14 -10.13
C ALA A 140 -2.05 -13.89 -11.32
N TYR A 141 -3.12 -13.11 -11.13
CA TYR A 141 -3.96 -12.67 -12.25
C TYR A 141 -3.24 -11.75 -13.25
N VAL A 142 -2.10 -11.16 -12.86
CA VAL A 142 -1.26 -10.34 -13.76
C VAL A 142 -0.26 -11.21 -14.53
N SER A 143 0.25 -12.25 -13.89
CA SER A 143 1.10 -13.26 -14.51
C SER A 143 0.89 -14.60 -13.82
N GLU A 144 0.16 -15.50 -14.49
CA GLU A 144 -0.11 -16.83 -13.94
C GLU A 144 1.18 -17.67 -13.90
N GLU A 145 2.10 -17.46 -14.85
CA GLU A 145 3.39 -18.15 -14.91
C GLU A 145 4.32 -17.80 -13.75
N SER A 146 4.26 -16.58 -13.21
CA SER A 146 5.08 -16.21 -12.05
C SER A 146 4.48 -16.66 -10.73
N CYS A 147 3.26 -17.22 -10.75
CA CYS A 147 2.43 -17.48 -9.58
C CYS A 147 2.13 -16.22 -8.74
N GLY A 148 2.27 -15.02 -9.32
CA GLY A 148 2.23 -13.74 -8.60
C GLY A 148 3.61 -13.21 -8.24
N GLU A 149 3.73 -12.50 -7.11
CA GLU A 149 4.95 -11.79 -6.72
C GLU A 149 5.27 -11.94 -5.23
N ILE A 150 6.53 -11.69 -4.85
CA ILE A 150 7.01 -11.55 -3.47
C ILE A 150 7.59 -10.15 -3.34
N ARG A 151 7.23 -9.44 -2.28
CA ARG A 151 7.75 -8.10 -2.00
C ARG A 151 8.67 -8.14 -0.79
N LEU A 152 9.94 -7.82 -0.98
CA LEU A 152 10.87 -7.54 0.11
C LEU A 152 10.85 -6.04 0.38
N ILE A 153 10.38 -5.66 1.55
CA ILE A 153 10.16 -4.26 1.91
C ILE A 153 11.31 -3.83 2.81
N TYR A 154 12.04 -2.80 2.38
CA TYR A 154 13.13 -2.21 3.14
C TYR A 154 12.77 -0.83 3.64
N ARG A 155 13.20 -0.51 4.85
CA ARG A 155 13.07 0.82 5.46
C ARG A 155 14.41 1.51 5.47
N LEU A 156 14.47 2.79 5.10
CA LEU A 156 15.69 3.57 5.27
C LEU A 156 15.89 3.86 6.77
N ALA A 157 17.09 3.58 7.27
CA ALA A 157 17.49 3.88 8.65
C ALA A 157 18.81 4.64 8.65
N ARG A 158 18.94 5.59 9.57
CA ARG A 158 20.17 6.32 9.88
C ARG A 158 20.81 5.72 11.12
N PHE A 159 22.13 5.54 11.10
CA PHE A 159 22.93 4.97 12.17
C PHE A 159 23.92 6.03 12.65
N ASP A 160 23.63 6.63 13.80
CA ASP A 160 24.48 7.63 14.43
C ASP A 160 25.30 7.00 15.55
N GLY A 161 26.54 7.46 15.73
CA GLY A 161 27.37 7.06 16.87
C GLY A 161 26.83 7.70 18.16
N ARG A 162 26.72 6.92 19.22
CA ARG A 162 26.41 7.42 20.57
C ARG A 162 27.68 7.93 21.26
N PRO A 163 27.57 8.91 22.18
CA PRO A 163 28.71 9.39 22.97
C PRO A 163 29.41 8.31 23.82
N ASP A 164 28.70 7.22 24.14
CA ASP A 164 29.21 6.06 24.88
C ASP A 164 29.91 5.01 23.98
N GLY A 165 30.04 5.27 22.68
CA GLY A 165 30.60 4.35 21.69
C GLY A 165 29.59 3.35 21.10
N GLY A 166 28.33 3.37 21.53
CA GLY A 166 27.24 2.62 20.91
C GLY A 166 26.79 3.22 19.58
N LYS A 167 25.77 2.63 18.95
CA LYS A 167 25.10 3.21 17.77
C LYS A 167 23.60 3.36 18.05
N THR A 168 23.03 4.52 17.77
CA THR A 168 21.57 4.71 17.67
C THR A 168 21.15 4.50 16.24
N ALA A 169 20.01 3.84 16.04
CA ALA A 169 19.38 3.72 14.74
C ALA A 169 18.05 4.49 14.74
N THR A 170 17.85 5.35 13.73
CA THR A 170 16.64 6.15 13.54
C THR A 170 16.01 5.79 12.20
N ARG A 171 14.75 5.36 12.20
CA ARG A 171 14.02 5.08 10.96
C ARG A 171 13.67 6.38 10.25
N LEU A 172 14.04 6.48 8.98
CA LEU A 172 13.69 7.59 8.10
C LEU A 172 12.42 7.24 7.31
N PRO A 173 11.59 8.23 6.92
CA PRO A 173 10.28 8.00 6.33
C PRO A 173 10.32 7.63 4.85
N MET A 174 11.06 6.59 4.53
CA MET A 174 11.18 6.04 3.18
C MET A 174 11.19 4.52 3.20
N THR A 175 10.39 3.91 2.32
CA THR A 175 10.48 2.48 2.00
C THR A 175 10.92 2.27 0.56
N LEU A 176 11.64 1.17 0.35
CA LEU A 176 11.99 0.63 -0.96
C LEU A 176 11.53 -0.82 -0.99
N ASN A 177 10.66 -1.17 -1.92
CA ASN A 177 10.23 -2.54 -2.15
C ASN A 177 11.03 -3.11 -3.31
N LEU A 178 11.77 -4.21 -3.09
CA LEU A 178 12.23 -5.05 -4.19
C LEU A 178 11.13 -6.09 -4.48
N VAL A 179 10.50 -5.96 -5.63
CA VAL A 179 9.47 -6.88 -6.08
C VAL A 179 10.11 -7.94 -6.97
N MET A 180 9.86 -9.18 -6.60
CA MET A 180 10.31 -10.35 -7.33
C MET A 180 9.10 -11.16 -7.77
N LYS A 181 9.23 -11.88 -8.88
CA LYS A 181 8.29 -12.95 -9.24
C LYS A 181 8.21 -13.96 -8.10
N ALA A 182 7.06 -14.56 -7.85
CA ALA A 182 6.95 -15.61 -6.82
C ALA A 182 7.60 -16.93 -7.26
N ARG A 183 7.85 -17.09 -8.56
CA ARG A 183 8.50 -18.25 -9.16
C ARG A 183 9.14 -17.90 -10.51
N ASP A 184 10.30 -18.49 -10.79
CA ASP A 184 10.84 -18.64 -12.15
C ASP A 184 10.31 -19.97 -12.73
N PRO A 185 9.67 -19.99 -13.91
CA PRO A 185 9.21 -21.24 -14.53
C PRO A 185 10.27 -22.35 -14.65
N ARG A 186 11.56 -22.01 -14.65
CA ARG A 186 12.69 -22.95 -14.71
C ARG A 186 13.11 -23.49 -13.35
N GLN A 187 12.56 -22.96 -12.25
CA GLN A 187 12.91 -23.36 -10.90
C GLN A 187 12.44 -24.80 -10.63
N THR A 188 13.35 -25.63 -10.11
CA THR A 188 13.08 -27.01 -9.72
C THR A 188 13.18 -27.21 -8.21
N ASP A 189 12.45 -28.19 -7.68
CA ASP A 189 12.56 -28.64 -6.31
C ASP A 189 13.83 -29.48 -6.07
N ALA A 190 14.02 -29.97 -4.85
CA ALA A 190 15.18 -30.79 -4.47
C ALA A 190 15.28 -32.12 -5.24
N ASN A 191 14.19 -32.58 -5.88
CA ASN A 191 14.15 -33.79 -6.69
C ASN A 191 14.26 -33.49 -8.20
N GLY A 192 14.55 -32.24 -8.57
CA GLY A 192 14.65 -31.81 -9.97
C GLY A 192 13.31 -31.64 -10.69
N LYS A 193 12.17 -31.65 -9.97
CA LYS A 193 10.85 -31.42 -10.59
C LYS A 193 10.53 -29.93 -10.64
N PRO A 194 9.85 -29.43 -11.69
CA PRO A 194 9.43 -28.03 -11.75
C PRO A 194 8.57 -27.64 -10.54
N VAL A 195 8.90 -26.50 -9.93
CA VAL A 195 8.12 -25.96 -8.80
C VAL A 195 6.78 -25.46 -9.31
N ALA A 196 5.67 -26.05 -8.85
CA ALA A 196 4.32 -25.59 -9.19
C ALA A 196 3.85 -24.45 -8.26
N CYS A 197 2.88 -23.63 -8.68
CA CYS A 197 2.28 -22.63 -7.79
C CYS A 197 1.68 -23.24 -6.51
N ALA A 198 1.18 -24.49 -6.60
CA ALA A 198 0.72 -25.24 -5.44
C ALA A 198 1.84 -25.52 -4.41
N GLU A 199 3.07 -25.76 -4.87
CA GLU A 199 4.23 -25.97 -4.02
C GLU A 199 4.66 -24.65 -3.35
N VAL A 200 4.71 -23.56 -4.12
CA VAL A 200 4.98 -22.21 -3.59
C VAL A 200 3.99 -21.89 -2.47
N ALA A 201 2.69 -22.08 -2.72
CA ALA A 201 1.65 -21.79 -1.74
C ALA A 201 1.76 -22.66 -0.47
N ARG A 202 2.04 -23.96 -0.60
CA ARG A 202 2.21 -24.86 0.56
C ARG A 202 3.38 -24.44 1.45
N ARG A 203 4.54 -24.12 0.87
CA ARG A 203 5.70 -23.67 1.65
C ARG A 203 5.43 -22.38 2.44
N TRP A 204 4.64 -21.47 1.87
CA TRP A 204 4.22 -20.27 2.57
C TRP A 204 3.22 -20.58 3.69
N LEU A 205 2.15 -21.34 3.42
CA LEU A 205 1.13 -21.68 4.42
C LEU A 205 1.67 -22.49 5.60
N ASP A 206 2.60 -23.40 5.34
CA ASP A 206 3.16 -24.32 6.34
C ASP A 206 4.36 -23.72 7.10
N ASN A 207 4.72 -22.46 6.84
CA ASN A 207 6.00 -21.86 7.28
C ASN A 207 7.22 -22.76 6.97
N GLY A 208 7.18 -23.43 5.82
CA GLY A 208 8.25 -24.29 5.32
C GLY A 208 9.43 -23.49 4.75
N ASP A 209 10.20 -24.08 3.84
CA ASP A 209 11.35 -23.41 3.20
C ASP A 209 10.90 -22.43 2.10
N TRP A 210 10.22 -21.36 2.51
CA TRP A 210 9.88 -20.24 1.63
C TRP A 210 11.12 -19.43 1.22
N GLN A 211 12.18 -19.44 2.03
CA GLN A 211 13.44 -18.74 1.74
C GLN A 211 14.13 -19.32 0.51
N GLY A 212 14.09 -20.65 0.35
CA GLY A 212 14.57 -21.32 -0.86
C GLY A 212 13.82 -20.93 -2.14
N LEU A 213 12.70 -20.22 -2.04
CA LEU A 213 11.96 -19.68 -3.20
C LEU A 213 12.43 -18.27 -3.60
N ILE A 214 13.10 -17.55 -2.71
CA ILE A 214 13.51 -16.16 -2.94
C ILE A 214 14.95 -16.09 -3.40
N GLY A 215 15.17 -15.35 -4.48
CA GLY A 215 16.46 -15.26 -5.16
C GLY A 215 16.70 -16.47 -6.06
N SER A 216 17.45 -16.26 -7.14
CA SER A 216 17.97 -17.37 -7.93
C SER A 216 19.37 -17.71 -7.45
N ARG A 217 19.65 -19.00 -7.29
CA ARG A 217 21.02 -19.53 -7.07
C ARG A 217 21.66 -20.03 -8.36
N ILE A 218 20.94 -19.93 -9.47
CA ILE A 218 21.33 -20.48 -10.76
C ILE A 218 21.28 -19.36 -11.81
N PRO A 219 22.32 -19.18 -12.63
CA PRO A 219 22.29 -18.23 -13.72
C PRO A 219 21.10 -18.47 -14.69
N PRO A 220 20.46 -17.42 -15.21
CA PRO A 220 20.68 -16.01 -14.87
C PRO A 220 20.00 -15.63 -13.54
N TYR A 221 20.74 -14.93 -12.67
CA TYR A 221 20.30 -14.64 -11.30
C TYR A 221 19.18 -13.60 -11.19
N ASP A 222 19.00 -12.82 -12.26
CA ASP A 222 18.06 -11.72 -12.37
C ASP A 222 16.66 -12.14 -12.84
N ALA A 223 16.45 -13.41 -13.18
CA ALA A 223 15.20 -13.90 -13.78
C ALA A 223 13.94 -13.64 -12.93
N MET A 224 14.14 -13.56 -11.61
CA MET A 224 13.11 -13.29 -10.61
C MET A 224 12.86 -11.80 -10.38
N LEU A 225 13.77 -10.91 -10.80
CA LEU A 225 13.60 -9.47 -10.61
C LEU A 225 12.44 -8.96 -11.48
N ASP A 226 11.59 -8.13 -10.88
CA ASP A 226 10.44 -7.53 -11.58
C ASP A 226 10.51 -6.00 -11.55
N ARG A 227 10.51 -5.40 -10.36
CA ARG A 227 10.54 -3.94 -10.21
C ARG A 227 10.99 -3.51 -8.82
N ILE A 228 11.34 -2.24 -8.70
CA ILE A 228 11.50 -1.53 -7.43
C ILE A 228 10.36 -0.52 -7.29
N GLU A 229 9.75 -0.45 -6.10
CA GLU A 229 8.75 0.56 -5.76
C GLU A 229 9.28 1.41 -4.60
N THR A 230 9.22 2.73 -4.71
CA THR A 230 9.65 3.64 -3.63
C THR A 230 8.46 4.40 -3.08
N ASN A 231 8.42 4.58 -1.76
CA ASN A 231 7.48 5.45 -1.07
C ASN A 231 8.26 6.34 -0.10
N ILE A 232 8.25 7.65 -0.32
CA ILE A 232 9.05 8.63 0.42
C ILE A 232 8.10 9.69 0.95
N GLN A 233 8.10 9.92 2.26
CA GLN A 233 7.48 11.12 2.80
C GLN A 233 8.29 12.32 2.33
N VAL A 234 7.81 13.03 1.32
CA VAL A 234 8.56 14.17 0.74
C VAL A 234 8.45 15.41 1.61
N SER A 235 7.34 15.53 2.36
CA SER A 235 7.13 16.67 3.26
C SER A 235 6.25 16.35 4.46
N VAL A 236 6.41 17.18 5.49
CA VAL A 236 5.49 17.36 6.62
C VAL A 236 5.12 18.84 6.66
N ALA A 237 3.83 19.13 6.70
CA ALA A 237 3.28 20.42 7.06
C ALA A 237 2.71 20.28 8.48
N PRO A 238 3.41 20.76 9.53
CA PRO A 238 2.90 20.71 10.90
C PRO A 238 1.59 21.49 11.03
N LYS A 239 0.76 21.19 12.04
CA LYS A 239 -0.45 21.98 12.27
C LYS A 239 -0.08 23.44 12.55
N SER A 240 -0.66 24.37 11.80
CA SER A 240 -0.42 25.81 11.94
C SER A 240 -1.75 26.59 11.86
N ALA A 241 -1.68 27.91 11.94
CA ALA A 241 -2.85 28.77 11.66
C ALA A 241 -3.19 28.80 10.15
N LEU A 242 -2.26 28.39 9.28
CA LEU A 242 -2.40 28.44 7.82
C LEU A 242 -3.03 27.16 7.27
N HIS A 243 -2.77 26.01 7.90
CA HIS A 243 -3.26 24.72 7.45
C HIS A 243 -3.29 23.69 8.59
N ASP A 244 -4.11 22.66 8.40
CA ASP A 244 -4.07 21.46 9.24
C ASP A 244 -2.77 20.67 9.03
N PHE A 245 -2.50 19.74 9.95
CA PHE A 245 -1.39 18.80 9.81
C PHE A 245 -1.55 17.96 8.53
N ARG A 246 -0.49 17.89 7.73
CA ARG A 246 -0.43 17.07 6.52
C ARG A 246 0.96 16.48 6.33
N SER A 247 1.04 15.32 5.70
CA SER A 247 2.28 14.76 5.17
C SER A 247 2.04 14.24 3.77
N ASP A 248 2.96 14.55 2.85
CA ASP A 248 2.86 14.15 1.46
C ASP A 248 3.87 13.05 1.15
N TYR A 249 3.44 12.04 0.40
CA TYR A 249 4.25 10.86 0.10
C TYR A 249 4.42 10.67 -1.41
N LEU A 250 5.66 10.67 -1.89
CA LEU A 250 5.98 10.40 -3.29
C LEU A 250 6.12 8.90 -3.53
N LEU A 251 5.34 8.42 -4.49
CA LEU A 251 5.41 7.08 -5.02
C LEU A 251 6.08 7.07 -6.40
N LYS A 252 7.03 6.15 -6.62
CA LYS A 252 7.62 5.84 -7.94
C LYS A 252 7.81 4.34 -8.12
N VAL A 253 7.86 3.91 -9.38
CA VAL A 253 8.12 2.53 -9.79
C VAL A 253 9.23 2.51 -10.83
N PHE A 254 10.13 1.54 -10.70
CA PHE A 254 11.22 1.28 -11.63
C PHE A 254 11.17 -0.17 -12.06
N ARG A 255 10.89 -0.46 -13.33
CA ARG A 255 10.76 -1.83 -13.84
C ARG A 255 12.14 -2.37 -14.23
N TYR A 256 12.40 -3.62 -13.92
CA TYR A 256 13.63 -4.27 -14.33
C TYR A 256 13.61 -4.57 -15.84
N ASP A 257 14.58 -4.06 -16.56
CA ASP A 257 14.85 -4.43 -17.95
C ASP A 257 15.98 -5.47 -17.99
N ALA A 258 15.66 -6.67 -18.48
CA ALA A 258 16.60 -7.79 -18.53
C ALA A 258 17.67 -7.64 -19.64
N ALA A 259 17.43 -6.81 -20.66
CA ALA A 259 18.39 -6.54 -21.72
C ALA A 259 19.45 -5.52 -21.27
N THR A 260 19.02 -4.44 -20.61
CA THR A 260 19.94 -3.42 -20.06
C THR A 260 20.47 -3.79 -18.68
N LYS A 261 19.83 -4.74 -18.01
CA LYS A 261 20.09 -5.17 -16.62
C LYS A 261 19.95 -4.05 -15.61
N THR A 262 19.06 -3.09 -15.89
CA THR A 262 18.84 -1.92 -15.03
C THR A 262 17.37 -1.77 -14.65
N PHE A 263 17.12 -1.09 -13.53
CA PHE A 263 15.78 -0.66 -13.17
C PHE A 263 15.49 0.70 -13.81
N GLU A 264 14.51 0.74 -14.70
CA GLU A 264 14.14 1.93 -15.49
C GLU A 264 12.82 2.52 -14.99
N GLU A 265 12.71 3.85 -14.97
CA GLU A 265 11.48 4.53 -14.53
C GLU A 265 10.26 4.07 -15.34
N SER A 266 9.20 3.69 -14.65
CA SER A 266 7.97 3.16 -15.24
C SER A 266 6.71 3.85 -14.69
N THR A 267 5.57 3.65 -15.33
CA THR A 267 4.27 4.05 -14.78
C THR A 267 3.95 3.26 -13.52
N LEU A 268 3.27 3.90 -12.57
CA LEU A 268 2.72 3.21 -11.40
C LEU A 268 1.47 2.45 -11.83
N GLU A 269 1.39 1.17 -11.44
CA GLU A 269 0.25 0.34 -11.78
C GLU A 269 -1.07 0.97 -11.32
N ASN A 270 -2.00 1.14 -12.25
CA ASN A 270 -3.33 1.69 -12.04
C ASN A 270 -3.38 3.11 -11.44
N GLN A 271 -2.25 3.81 -11.30
CA GLN A 271 -2.25 5.21 -10.95
C GLN A 271 -2.66 6.06 -12.15
N ILE A 272 -3.93 6.43 -12.18
CA ILE A 272 -4.53 7.27 -13.22
C ILE A 272 -3.77 8.60 -13.31
N ASP A 273 -3.35 8.99 -14.51
CA ASP A 273 -2.84 10.33 -14.82
C ASP A 273 -4.02 11.28 -15.03
N ARG A 274 -4.66 11.62 -13.91
CA ARG A 274 -5.86 12.46 -13.85
C ARG A 274 -5.69 13.75 -14.66
N ASP A 275 -4.62 14.49 -14.39
CA ASP A 275 -4.41 15.81 -14.99
C ASP A 275 -4.23 15.71 -16.51
N ARG A 276 -3.51 14.70 -17.00
CA ARG A 276 -3.38 14.45 -18.45
C ARG A 276 -4.70 14.05 -19.09
N ILE A 277 -5.48 13.20 -18.42
CA ILE A 277 -6.80 12.77 -18.93
C ILE A 277 -7.79 13.93 -18.96
N LEU A 278 -7.79 14.81 -17.96
CA LEU A 278 -8.68 15.97 -17.95
C LEU A 278 -8.27 17.01 -19.01
N ALA A 279 -6.97 17.16 -19.29
CA ALA A 279 -6.45 18.13 -20.26
C ALA A 279 -6.53 17.68 -21.73
N ASP A 280 -6.64 16.38 -22.02
CA ASP A 280 -6.68 15.84 -23.38
C ASP A 280 -8.04 15.19 -23.68
N ASP A 281 -8.83 15.82 -24.56
CA ASP A 281 -10.17 15.34 -24.93
C ASP A 281 -10.18 13.96 -25.59
N ALA A 282 -9.15 13.61 -26.37
CA ALA A 282 -9.05 12.30 -27.01
C ALA A 282 -8.74 11.25 -25.95
N LEU A 283 -7.77 11.52 -25.08
CA LEU A 283 -7.42 10.62 -23.98
C LEU A 283 -8.61 10.45 -23.00
N ARG A 284 -9.35 11.53 -22.73
CA ARG A 284 -10.58 11.51 -21.92
C ARG A 284 -11.63 10.56 -22.49
N ARG A 285 -11.94 10.70 -23.79
CA ARG A 285 -12.91 9.84 -24.47
C ARG A 285 -12.45 8.39 -24.50
N ASP A 286 -11.19 8.14 -24.80
CA ASP A 286 -10.59 6.81 -24.82
C ASP A 286 -10.66 6.14 -23.45
N PHE A 287 -10.32 6.85 -22.37
CA PHE A 287 -10.36 6.32 -21.01
C PHE A 287 -11.78 5.97 -20.59
N LYS A 288 -12.74 6.87 -20.88
CA LYS A 288 -14.16 6.62 -20.62
C LYS A 288 -14.67 5.39 -21.34
N ALA A 289 -14.45 5.31 -22.66
CA ALA A 289 -14.91 4.21 -23.50
C ALA A 289 -14.30 2.88 -23.05
N TRP A 290 -13.00 2.88 -22.73
CA TRP A 290 -12.30 1.70 -22.24
C TRP A 290 -12.83 1.24 -20.87
N LEU A 291 -12.88 2.12 -19.87
CA LEU A 291 -13.27 1.70 -18.51
C LEU A 291 -14.73 1.24 -18.42
N LEU A 292 -15.63 1.84 -19.19
CA LEU A 292 -17.06 1.47 -19.20
C LEU A 292 -17.37 0.27 -20.10
N ALA A 293 -16.40 -0.27 -20.83
CA ALA A 293 -16.60 -1.52 -21.58
C ALA A 293 -16.92 -2.67 -20.60
N PRO A 294 -17.83 -3.60 -20.93
CA PRO A 294 -18.34 -4.58 -19.97
C PRO A 294 -17.28 -5.42 -19.25
N ASP A 295 -16.24 -5.87 -19.97
CA ASP A 295 -15.18 -6.69 -19.36
C ASP A 295 -14.30 -5.88 -18.41
N HIS A 296 -13.92 -4.65 -18.80
CA HIS A 296 -13.12 -3.76 -17.97
C HIS A 296 -13.89 -3.25 -16.76
N LEU A 297 -15.18 -2.94 -16.91
CA LEU A 297 -16.04 -2.57 -15.80
C LEU A 297 -16.19 -3.71 -14.78
N ARG A 298 -16.28 -4.96 -15.26
CA ARG A 298 -16.31 -6.15 -14.41
C ARG A 298 -14.98 -6.36 -13.68
N GLU A 299 -13.85 -6.19 -14.36
CA GLU A 299 -12.52 -6.26 -13.72
C GLU A 299 -12.30 -5.13 -12.71
N PHE A 300 -12.80 -3.94 -13.01
CA PHE A 300 -12.79 -2.77 -12.13
C PHE A 300 -13.63 -3.03 -10.88
N ASP A 301 -14.85 -3.55 -11.04
CA ASP A 301 -15.67 -4.01 -9.92
C ASP A 301 -14.95 -5.06 -9.06
N ARG A 302 -14.26 -6.00 -9.68
CA ARG A 302 -13.55 -7.08 -8.99
C ARG A 302 -12.19 -6.66 -8.44
N GLY A 303 -11.69 -5.46 -8.75
CA GLY A 303 -10.39 -4.98 -8.26
C GLY A 303 -9.21 -5.71 -8.88
N THR A 304 -9.40 -6.25 -10.09
CA THR A 304 -8.40 -6.99 -10.87
C THR A 304 -8.10 -6.32 -12.21
N VAL A 305 -8.62 -5.12 -12.45
CA VAL A 305 -8.37 -4.37 -13.67
C VAL A 305 -6.91 -3.96 -13.79
N LEU A 306 -6.39 -4.00 -15.02
CA LEU A 306 -5.09 -3.46 -15.39
C LEU A 306 -5.31 -2.32 -16.37
N ILE A 307 -5.18 -1.09 -15.88
CA ILE A 307 -5.37 0.12 -16.66
C ILE A 307 -4.20 0.26 -17.65
N PRO A 308 -4.46 0.48 -18.96
CA PRO A 308 -3.42 0.64 -19.95
C PRO A 308 -2.44 1.77 -19.62
N GLU A 309 -1.14 1.55 -19.87
CA GLU A 309 -0.07 2.51 -19.56
C GLU A 309 -0.30 3.91 -20.14
N LYS A 310 -1.01 4.03 -21.28
CA LYS A 310 -1.37 5.32 -21.88
C LYS A 310 -2.29 6.19 -21.01
N PHE A 311 -2.85 5.65 -19.93
CA PHE A 311 -3.66 6.40 -18.96
C PHE A 311 -2.96 6.61 -17.61
N LEU A 312 -1.72 6.12 -17.46
CA LEU A 312 -1.03 6.08 -16.17
C LEU A 312 0.02 7.16 -16.01
N ALA A 313 0.25 7.53 -14.74
CA ALA A 313 1.29 8.46 -14.31
C ALA A 313 2.57 7.71 -13.89
N ARG A 314 3.72 8.40 -13.94
CA ARG A 314 5.05 7.88 -13.50
C ARG A 314 5.44 8.31 -12.08
N ALA A 315 4.66 9.19 -11.48
CA ALA A 315 4.77 9.58 -10.08
C ALA A 315 3.39 9.88 -9.52
N ALA A 316 3.24 9.69 -8.22
CA ALA A 316 2.09 10.18 -7.47
C ALA A 316 2.56 10.80 -6.16
N VAL A 317 2.00 11.96 -5.81
CA VAL A 317 2.11 12.53 -4.48
C VAL A 317 0.83 12.21 -3.74
N VAL A 318 0.96 11.64 -2.56
CA VAL A 318 -0.15 11.12 -1.76
C VAL A 318 -0.26 11.95 -0.47
N PRO A 319 -1.19 12.91 -0.41
CA PRO A 319 -1.46 13.68 0.80
C PRO A 319 -2.12 12.80 1.86
N THR A 320 -1.64 12.86 3.11
CA THR A 320 -2.26 12.18 4.25
C THR A 320 -2.30 13.09 5.49
N PRO A 321 -3.39 13.08 6.27
CA PRO A 321 -4.66 12.43 5.96
C PRO A 321 -5.35 13.10 4.76
N ALA A 322 -5.89 12.30 3.85
CA ALA A 322 -6.89 12.76 2.88
C ALA A 322 -8.25 12.32 3.43
N GLY A 323 -9.14 13.28 3.72
CA GLY A 323 -10.50 12.98 4.19
C GLY A 323 -11.31 12.19 3.14
N PHE A 324 -12.53 11.79 3.51
CA PHE A 324 -13.45 11.13 2.56
C PHE A 324 -14.26 12.12 1.72
N ASP A 325 -14.08 13.41 1.96
CA ASP A 325 -14.73 14.49 1.22
C ASP A 325 -14.10 14.66 -0.15
N ALA A 326 -14.93 15.04 -1.13
CA ALA A 326 -14.46 15.32 -2.48
C ALA A 326 -13.45 16.49 -2.43
N SER A 327 -12.23 16.24 -2.89
CA SER A 327 -11.11 17.18 -2.80
C SER A 327 -10.10 16.92 -3.90
N ALA A 328 -9.42 17.96 -4.40
CA ALA A 328 -8.26 17.82 -5.30
C ALA A 328 -7.15 16.92 -4.76
N LEU A 329 -7.14 16.65 -3.46
CA LEU A 329 -6.20 15.70 -2.85
C LEU A 329 -6.52 14.24 -3.22
N GLN A 330 -7.74 13.95 -3.66
CA GLN A 330 -8.16 12.63 -4.13
C GLN A 330 -7.81 12.46 -5.62
N PRO A 331 -7.23 11.30 -6.01
CA PRO A 331 -6.71 11.07 -7.35
C PRO A 331 -7.78 11.06 -8.45
N GLU A 332 -9.04 10.78 -8.12
CA GLU A 332 -10.16 10.76 -9.06
C GLU A 332 -10.93 12.08 -9.15
N PHE A 333 -10.66 13.05 -8.28
CA PHE A 333 -11.51 14.23 -8.12
C PHE A 333 -11.68 15.02 -9.43
N GLY A 334 -12.90 15.41 -9.78
CA GLY A 334 -13.17 16.14 -11.03
C GLY A 334 -13.32 15.23 -12.25
N MET A 335 -13.11 13.92 -12.11
CA MET A 335 -13.46 12.96 -13.16
C MET A 335 -14.96 12.65 -13.19
N MET A 336 -15.69 12.85 -12.08
CA MET A 336 -17.14 12.62 -12.00
C MET A 336 -17.94 13.91 -12.21
N GLN A 337 -19.15 13.78 -12.76
CA GLN A 337 -20.08 14.90 -12.89
C GLN A 337 -20.40 15.54 -11.54
N GLY A 338 -20.37 16.88 -11.52
CA GLY A 338 -20.64 17.67 -10.32
C GLY A 338 -19.42 17.91 -9.42
N GLU A 339 -18.29 17.25 -9.70
CA GLU A 339 -17.01 17.57 -9.08
C GLU A 339 -16.29 18.69 -9.83
N GLY A 340 -15.40 19.43 -9.16
CA GLY A 340 -14.54 20.41 -9.83
C GLY A 340 -15.18 21.72 -10.31
N GLN A 341 -16.49 21.96 -10.09
CA GLN A 341 -17.13 23.26 -10.38
C GLN A 341 -16.42 24.43 -9.67
N ALA A 342 -15.78 24.18 -8.52
CA ALA A 342 -14.98 25.15 -7.77
C ALA A 342 -13.55 25.34 -8.30
N GLU A 343 -13.03 24.43 -9.12
CA GLU A 343 -11.66 24.50 -9.68
C GLU A 343 -11.60 25.05 -11.11
N GLY A 344 -12.74 25.40 -11.70
CA GLY A 344 -12.80 26.17 -12.94
C GLY A 344 -12.15 25.49 -14.14
N LYS A 345 -12.99 24.80 -14.93
CA LYS A 345 -12.81 24.32 -16.32
C LYS A 345 -12.45 22.84 -16.48
N GLY A 346 -13.46 22.07 -16.86
CA GLY A 346 -13.32 20.76 -17.48
C GLY A 346 -14.67 20.06 -17.58
N ASP A 347 -14.96 19.44 -18.73
CA ASP A 347 -16.04 18.45 -18.79
C ASP A 347 -15.63 17.22 -17.97
N PRO A 348 -16.55 16.61 -17.19
CA PRO A 348 -16.22 15.41 -16.45
C PRO A 348 -15.83 14.28 -17.41
N VAL A 349 -15.04 13.33 -16.91
CA VAL A 349 -14.77 12.10 -17.63
C VAL A 349 -16.01 11.21 -17.66
N PHE A 350 -16.75 11.13 -16.54
CA PHE A 350 -17.93 10.29 -16.38
C PHE A 350 -19.13 11.10 -15.92
N THR A 351 -20.24 11.00 -16.64
CA THR A 351 -21.54 11.46 -16.18
C THR A 351 -22.27 10.38 -15.38
N ASP A 352 -23.24 10.77 -14.56
CA ASP A 352 -24.09 9.80 -13.84
C ASP A 352 -24.81 8.87 -14.81
N SER A 353 -25.25 9.39 -15.96
CA SER A 353 -25.93 8.61 -16.99
C SER A 353 -24.99 7.62 -17.70
N ASP A 354 -23.73 7.98 -17.93
CA ASP A 354 -22.72 7.06 -18.46
C ASP A 354 -22.58 5.83 -17.53
N VAL A 355 -22.37 6.08 -16.23
CA VAL A 355 -22.14 5.00 -15.24
C VAL A 355 -23.41 4.16 -15.05
N VAL A 356 -24.58 4.77 -14.89
CA VAL A 356 -25.85 4.04 -14.73
C VAL A 356 -26.13 3.19 -15.96
N SER A 357 -25.86 3.69 -17.17
CA SER A 357 -26.05 2.94 -18.40
C SER A 357 -25.11 1.74 -18.49
N ALA A 358 -23.83 1.92 -18.15
CA ALA A 358 -22.85 0.84 -18.14
C ALA A 358 -23.21 -0.25 -17.12
N LEU A 359 -23.65 0.12 -15.91
CA LEU A 359 -24.11 -0.83 -14.89
C LEU A 359 -25.36 -1.60 -15.34
N LYS A 360 -26.32 -0.94 -15.98
CA LYS A 360 -27.50 -1.62 -16.55
C LYS A 360 -27.12 -2.61 -17.65
N GLN A 361 -26.18 -2.23 -18.52
CA GLN A 361 -25.69 -3.11 -19.58
C GLN A 361 -24.96 -4.32 -19.00
N ALA A 362 -24.12 -4.13 -17.98
CA ALA A 362 -23.46 -5.23 -17.28
C ALA A 362 -24.49 -6.21 -16.66
N ALA A 363 -25.51 -5.68 -15.98
CA ALA A 363 -26.60 -6.50 -15.42
C ALA A 363 -27.38 -7.26 -16.50
N ALA A 364 -27.72 -6.61 -17.62
CA ALA A 364 -28.43 -7.22 -18.74
C ALA A 364 -27.63 -8.37 -19.41
N ARG A 365 -26.30 -8.32 -19.31
CA ARG A 365 -25.38 -9.37 -19.78
C ARG A 365 -25.10 -10.45 -18.72
N GLY A 366 -25.75 -10.38 -17.56
CA GLY A 366 -25.56 -11.33 -16.47
C GLY A 366 -24.25 -11.17 -15.69
N ALA A 367 -23.60 -10.01 -15.75
CA ALA A 367 -22.41 -9.75 -14.94
C ALA A 367 -22.79 -9.66 -13.45
N ASP A 368 -22.15 -10.47 -12.61
CA ASP A 368 -22.27 -10.39 -11.16
C ASP A 368 -21.40 -9.25 -10.61
N MET A 369 -21.99 -8.06 -10.49
CA MET A 369 -21.35 -6.89 -9.88
C MET A 369 -21.35 -7.03 -8.36
N GLN A 370 -20.17 -7.16 -7.77
CA GLN A 370 -20.00 -7.49 -6.35
C GLN A 370 -19.87 -6.24 -5.47
N ASN A 371 -19.24 -5.18 -5.97
CA ASN A 371 -18.85 -4.00 -5.20
C ASN A 371 -19.49 -2.71 -5.73
N VAL A 372 -19.41 -2.47 -7.04
CA VAL A 372 -19.85 -1.26 -7.72
C VAL A 372 -21.29 -1.43 -8.19
N ARG A 373 -22.24 -0.88 -7.43
CA ARG A 373 -23.69 -1.00 -7.67
C ARG A 373 -24.40 0.36 -7.76
N SER A 374 -23.63 1.45 -7.74
CA SER A 374 -24.10 2.83 -7.80
C SER A 374 -23.00 3.74 -8.35
N VAL A 375 -23.34 4.98 -8.71
CA VAL A 375 -22.37 6.02 -9.10
C VAL A 375 -21.37 6.29 -7.97
N ALA A 376 -21.84 6.33 -6.72
CA ALA A 376 -20.98 6.53 -5.56
C ALA A 376 -19.98 5.37 -5.36
N GLY A 377 -20.41 4.13 -5.58
CA GLY A 377 -19.53 2.97 -5.57
C GLY A 377 -18.50 3.01 -6.69
N PHE A 378 -18.88 3.48 -7.88
CA PHE A 378 -17.98 3.64 -9.03
C PHE A 378 -16.90 4.67 -8.74
N GLN A 379 -17.29 5.86 -8.28
CA GLN A 379 -16.37 6.91 -7.86
C GLN A 379 -15.41 6.41 -6.78
N ARG A 380 -15.94 5.74 -5.74
CA ARG A 380 -15.08 5.21 -4.67
C ARG A 380 -14.07 4.20 -5.21
N ARG A 381 -14.46 3.38 -6.19
CA ARG A 381 -13.56 2.42 -6.82
C ARG A 381 -12.53 3.11 -7.71
N LEU A 382 -12.88 4.23 -8.33
CA LEU A 382 -11.97 5.04 -9.14
C LEU A 382 -10.84 5.63 -8.30
N ASN A 383 -11.13 6.04 -7.06
CA ASN A 383 -10.10 6.35 -6.08
C ASN A 383 -9.25 5.11 -5.75
N ASP A 384 -9.94 4.07 -5.30
CA ASP A 384 -9.39 2.86 -4.70
C ASP A 384 -8.48 2.06 -5.63
N VAL A 385 -8.69 2.14 -6.95
CA VAL A 385 -7.87 1.43 -7.93
C VAL A 385 -6.48 2.05 -8.06
N THR A 386 -6.30 3.31 -7.68
CA THR A 386 -5.02 4.02 -7.78
C THR A 386 -4.11 3.73 -6.60
N CYS A 387 -2.79 3.83 -6.80
CA CYS A 387 -1.82 3.73 -5.71
C CYS A 387 -2.08 4.80 -4.64
N ALA A 388 -2.28 6.05 -5.05
CA ALA A 388 -2.56 7.16 -4.14
C ALA A 388 -3.82 6.91 -3.29
N GLY A 389 -4.92 6.50 -3.91
CA GLY A 389 -6.19 6.28 -3.24
C GLY A 389 -6.16 5.14 -2.23
N CYS A 390 -5.48 4.04 -2.57
CA CYS A 390 -5.20 2.97 -1.62
C CYS A 390 -4.33 3.46 -0.45
N HIS A 391 -3.25 4.22 -0.70
CA HIS A 391 -2.38 4.73 0.35
C HIS A 391 -3.05 5.77 1.26
N GLN A 392 -4.02 6.53 0.74
CA GLN A 392 -4.91 7.41 1.52
C GLN A 392 -5.93 6.62 2.34
N THR A 393 -6.47 5.54 1.77
CA THR A 393 -7.52 4.74 2.39
C THR A 393 -6.94 3.76 3.39
N ARG A 394 -7.02 4.10 4.68
CA ARG A 394 -6.60 3.22 5.78
C ARG A 394 -5.12 2.78 5.67
N GLY A 395 -4.27 3.68 5.19
CA GLY A 395 -2.82 3.63 5.36
C GLY A 395 -2.39 4.10 6.76
N ILE A 396 -1.12 3.92 7.10
CA ILE A 396 -0.47 4.53 8.27
C ILE A 396 0.52 5.56 7.74
N GLY A 397 0.17 6.85 7.83
CA GLY A 397 0.98 7.95 7.28
C GLY A 397 1.42 7.64 5.86
N GLY A 398 0.47 7.38 4.95
CA GLY A 398 0.77 7.09 3.54
C GLY A 398 1.49 5.77 3.26
N PHE A 399 1.65 4.86 4.24
CA PHE A 399 2.20 3.52 4.02
C PHE A 399 1.14 2.43 4.23
N HIS A 400 1.17 1.39 3.39
CA HIS A 400 0.47 0.12 3.69
C HIS A 400 1.23 -0.74 4.68
N PHE A 401 2.56 -0.66 4.66
CA PHE A 401 3.45 -1.47 5.46
C PHE A 401 4.67 -0.62 5.80
N PRO A 402 4.63 0.18 6.88
CA PRO A 402 5.83 0.87 7.36
C PRO A 402 6.90 -0.15 7.76
N GLY A 403 6.49 -1.32 8.27
CA GLY A 403 7.32 -2.43 8.67
C GLY A 403 7.76 -2.36 10.13
N VAL A 404 8.26 -3.49 10.61
CA VAL A 404 8.67 -3.74 11.99
C VAL A 404 9.95 -2.96 12.32
N ASP A 405 10.02 -2.38 13.52
CA ASP A 405 11.25 -1.73 14.00
C ASP A 405 12.11 -2.70 14.81
N TRP A 406 12.80 -3.63 14.13
CA TRP A 406 13.72 -4.54 14.81
C TRP A 406 15.03 -3.87 15.26
N LEU A 407 15.25 -2.60 14.87
CA LEU A 407 16.41 -1.80 15.28
C LEU A 407 16.22 -1.15 16.66
N ALA A 408 15.00 -1.12 17.19
CA ALA A 408 14.71 -0.62 18.53
C ALA A 408 15.33 -1.52 19.61
N ASP A 409 15.65 -0.92 20.76
CA ASP A 409 16.25 -1.64 21.91
C ASP A 409 15.33 -2.74 22.44
N ASP A 410 14.00 -2.54 22.39
CA ASP A 410 12.97 -3.53 22.70
C ASP A 410 11.94 -3.62 21.54
N PRO A 411 12.24 -4.43 20.51
CA PRO A 411 11.44 -4.45 19.29
C PRO A 411 10.11 -5.18 19.54
N SER A 412 9.01 -4.44 19.40
CA SER A 412 7.66 -4.99 19.58
C SER A 412 6.69 -4.53 18.50
N ASN A 413 5.87 -5.47 18.03
CA ASN A 413 4.76 -5.20 17.11
C ASN A 413 3.52 -4.62 17.83
N SER A 414 3.54 -4.51 19.17
CA SER A 414 2.42 -3.96 19.95
C SER A 414 2.46 -2.44 20.09
N ALA A 415 3.66 -1.84 20.11
CA ALA A 415 3.85 -0.40 20.26
C ALA A 415 3.88 0.33 18.90
N ILE A 416 4.41 -0.34 17.86
CA ILE A 416 4.47 0.17 16.49
C ILE A 416 3.80 -0.86 15.59
N VAL A 417 2.60 -0.53 15.10
CA VAL A 417 1.85 -1.42 14.21
C VAL A 417 2.63 -1.57 12.89
N PRO A 418 3.03 -2.79 12.50
CA PRO A 418 3.94 -2.99 11.37
C PRO A 418 3.27 -2.77 10.00
N ALA A 419 1.93 -2.75 9.96
CA ALA A 419 1.15 -2.64 8.75
C ALA A 419 -0.18 -1.91 8.96
N SER A 420 -0.76 -1.39 7.88
CA SER A 420 -1.98 -0.60 7.96
C SER A 420 -3.23 -1.47 8.11
N PRO A 421 -4.36 -0.90 8.58
CA PRO A 421 -5.61 -1.65 8.64
C PRO A 421 -6.06 -2.21 7.29
N HIS A 422 -5.73 -1.51 6.20
CA HIS A 422 -5.93 -2.05 4.86
C HIS A 422 -5.12 -3.35 4.62
N PHE A 423 -3.84 -3.38 5.02
CA PHE A 423 -3.00 -4.56 4.87
C PHE A 423 -3.54 -5.75 5.66
N PHE A 424 -3.87 -5.57 6.95
CA PHE A 424 -4.37 -6.65 7.80
C PHE A 424 -5.74 -7.16 7.36
N GLY A 425 -6.66 -6.26 6.99
CA GLY A 425 -7.98 -6.64 6.52
C GLY A 425 -7.96 -7.51 5.25
N ASP A 426 -6.90 -7.42 4.43
CA ASP A 426 -6.77 -8.19 3.19
C ASP A 426 -6.15 -9.59 3.39
N GLN A 427 -5.60 -9.91 4.57
CA GLN A 427 -4.84 -11.15 4.76
C GLN A 427 -5.69 -12.41 4.62
N LEU A 428 -6.94 -12.40 5.11
CA LEU A 428 -7.85 -13.55 4.95
C LEU A 428 -8.03 -13.92 3.48
N ARG A 429 -8.30 -12.93 2.64
CA ARG A 429 -8.45 -13.12 1.19
C ARG A 429 -7.17 -13.70 0.58
N ARG A 430 -5.99 -13.20 0.97
CA ARG A 430 -4.71 -13.72 0.47
C ARG A 430 -4.48 -15.17 0.89
N ARG A 431 -4.81 -15.52 2.13
CA ARG A 431 -4.71 -16.89 2.64
C ARG A 431 -5.68 -17.84 1.91
N ASP A 432 -6.88 -17.40 1.57
CA ASP A 432 -7.82 -18.17 0.74
C ASP A 432 -7.24 -18.46 -0.65
N ILE A 433 -6.57 -17.46 -1.26
CA ILE A 433 -5.92 -17.62 -2.57
C ILE A 433 -4.77 -18.62 -2.48
N LEU A 434 -3.93 -18.52 -1.46
CA LEU A 434 -2.87 -19.51 -1.21
C LEU A 434 -3.45 -20.91 -1.01
N THR A 435 -4.53 -21.04 -0.25
CA THR A 435 -5.21 -22.32 0.01
C THR A 435 -5.76 -22.93 -1.28
N ALA A 436 -6.34 -22.09 -2.16
CA ALA A 436 -6.79 -22.51 -3.47
C ALA A 436 -5.63 -23.02 -4.33
N PHE A 437 -4.52 -22.26 -4.42
CA PHE A 437 -3.32 -22.71 -5.13
C PHE A 437 -2.76 -24.02 -4.57
N ALA A 438 -2.59 -24.11 -3.25
CA ALA A 438 -2.09 -25.31 -2.56
C ALA A 438 -2.92 -26.56 -2.89
N SER A 439 -4.24 -26.38 -3.07
CA SER A 439 -5.20 -27.44 -3.41
C SER A 439 -5.37 -27.66 -4.92
N GLY A 440 -4.59 -26.99 -5.78
CA GLY A 440 -4.70 -27.08 -7.24
C GLY A 440 -5.99 -26.48 -7.82
N LYS A 441 -6.68 -25.61 -7.07
CA LYS A 441 -7.90 -24.92 -7.50
C LYS A 441 -7.57 -23.54 -8.08
N ARG A 442 -8.39 -23.06 -9.02
CA ARG A 442 -8.30 -21.69 -9.52
C ARG A 442 -8.70 -20.71 -8.41
N PRO A 443 -7.83 -19.79 -7.98
CA PRO A 443 -8.21 -18.80 -6.98
C PRO A 443 -9.23 -17.81 -7.52
N ASP A 444 -10.10 -17.32 -6.63
CA ASP A 444 -10.80 -16.07 -6.88
C ASP A 444 -9.87 -14.91 -6.49
N PHE A 445 -9.54 -14.02 -7.43
CA PHE A 445 -8.70 -12.85 -7.19
C PHE A 445 -9.49 -11.59 -6.81
N SER A 446 -10.83 -11.63 -6.85
CA SER A 446 -11.69 -10.49 -6.53
C SER A 446 -11.35 -9.86 -5.18
N ARG A 447 -11.40 -8.54 -5.10
CA ARG A 447 -11.12 -7.77 -3.89
C ARG A 447 -12.23 -6.75 -3.69
N GLY A 448 -12.62 -6.53 -2.43
CA GLY A 448 -13.52 -5.44 -2.04
C GLY A 448 -12.84 -4.07 -2.13
N PHE A 449 -13.44 -3.03 -1.55
CA PHE A 449 -12.81 -1.72 -1.43
C PHE A 449 -11.70 -1.74 -0.37
N ALA A 450 -10.63 -0.95 -0.48
CA ALA A 450 -9.59 -0.87 0.56
C ALA A 450 -10.15 -0.45 1.93
N SER A 451 -11.24 0.33 1.93
CA SER A 451 -11.97 0.73 3.14
C SER A 451 -12.61 -0.44 3.89
N ARG A 452 -13.05 -1.46 3.15
CA ARG A 452 -13.88 -2.55 3.66
C ARG A 452 -13.45 -3.87 3.03
N PRO A 453 -12.70 -4.71 3.76
CA PRO A 453 -12.17 -5.94 3.22
C PRO A 453 -13.30 -6.90 2.82
N GLN A 454 -13.04 -7.71 1.80
CA GLN A 454 -13.95 -8.76 1.38
C GLN A 454 -13.70 -10.00 2.24
N THR A 455 -14.67 -10.38 3.06
CA THR A 455 -14.47 -11.44 4.06
C THR A 455 -14.70 -12.85 3.54
N ARG A 456 -15.28 -13.04 2.35
CA ARG A 456 -15.53 -14.34 1.71
C ARG A 456 -16.11 -15.42 2.64
N GLY A 457 -16.95 -15.01 3.60
CA GLY A 457 -17.56 -15.90 4.58
C GLY A 457 -16.72 -16.18 5.83
N GLY A 458 -15.48 -15.72 5.89
CA GLY A 458 -14.66 -15.68 7.10
C GLY A 458 -15.22 -14.69 8.13
N LYS A 459 -15.15 -15.07 9.41
CA LYS A 459 -15.60 -14.24 10.54
C LYS A 459 -14.45 -13.72 11.40
N GLU A 460 -13.20 -14.01 11.04
CA GLU A 460 -12.02 -13.64 11.83
C GLU A 460 -11.85 -12.11 11.98
N LEU A 461 -12.39 -11.30 11.07
CA LEU A 461 -12.34 -9.83 11.19
C LEU A 461 -13.59 -9.24 11.87
N ALA A 462 -14.61 -10.04 12.18
CA ALA A 462 -15.85 -9.51 12.75
C ALA A 462 -15.59 -8.91 14.14
N GLY A 463 -16.06 -7.69 14.36
CA GLY A 463 -15.84 -6.90 15.57
C GLY A 463 -14.49 -6.18 15.63
N THR A 464 -13.59 -6.40 14.67
CA THR A 464 -12.26 -5.75 14.63
C THR A 464 -12.32 -4.42 13.91
N GLU A 465 -11.37 -3.54 14.19
CA GLU A 465 -11.18 -2.28 13.48
C GLU A 465 -11.09 -2.48 11.96
N TYR A 466 -10.63 -3.63 11.48
CA TYR A 466 -10.46 -3.94 10.05
C TYR A 466 -11.79 -4.06 9.29
N GLN A 467 -12.84 -4.59 9.93
CA GLN A 467 -14.12 -4.83 9.26
C GLN A 467 -15.21 -3.88 9.75
N ASP A 468 -15.70 -4.04 10.97
CA ASP A 468 -16.91 -3.36 11.49
C ASP A 468 -16.81 -2.92 12.97
N GLY A 469 -15.67 -3.16 13.62
CA GLY A 469 -15.36 -2.73 14.98
C GLY A 469 -15.03 -1.24 15.09
N TRP A 470 -14.50 -0.84 16.25
CA TRP A 470 -14.19 0.57 16.53
C TRP A 470 -13.20 1.15 15.51
N GLY A 471 -13.50 2.31 14.94
CA GLY A 471 -12.71 2.98 13.91
C GLY A 471 -12.85 2.40 12.49
N ALA A 472 -13.60 1.32 12.28
CA ALA A 472 -13.86 0.77 10.95
C ALA A 472 -14.71 1.74 10.10
N HIS A 473 -14.46 1.79 8.79
CA HIS A 473 -15.29 2.59 7.88
C HIS A 473 -16.67 1.96 7.71
N CYS A 474 -17.71 2.80 7.72
CA CYS A 474 -19.12 2.39 7.61
C CYS A 474 -19.89 3.32 6.67
N SER A 475 -21.07 2.90 6.22
CA SER A 475 -21.96 3.74 5.41
C SER A 475 -22.86 4.58 6.32
N LEU A 476 -22.90 5.89 6.07
CA LEU A 476 -23.89 6.78 6.65
C LEU A 476 -25.22 6.57 5.90
N GLN A 477 -26.28 6.18 6.60
CA GLN A 477 -27.58 5.88 5.98
C GLN A 477 -28.37 7.14 5.60
N ASP A 478 -28.02 8.30 6.18
CA ASP A 478 -28.76 9.57 6.04
C ASP A 478 -28.18 10.54 4.98
N ALA A 479 -27.83 10.03 3.79
CA ALA A 479 -27.46 10.88 2.65
C ALA A 479 -28.69 11.47 1.89
N GLY A 480 -29.84 11.59 2.54
CA GLY A 480 -31.00 12.37 2.05
C GLY A 480 -32.03 11.66 1.16
N SER A 481 -31.81 10.40 0.75
CA SER A 481 -32.76 9.65 -0.11
C SER A 481 -33.66 8.64 0.63
N GLY A 482 -33.37 8.36 1.91
CA GLY A 482 -34.06 7.32 2.70
C GLY A 482 -33.76 5.87 2.27
N THR A 483 -33.04 5.66 1.16
CA THR A 483 -32.62 4.33 0.69
C THR A 483 -31.09 4.17 0.81
N PRO A 484 -30.59 3.13 1.50
CA PRO A 484 -29.16 2.85 1.56
C PRO A 484 -28.54 2.64 0.18
N ASP A 485 -27.32 3.16 -0.01
CA ASP A 485 -26.57 2.91 -1.24
C ASP A 485 -26.21 1.42 -1.36
N ARG A 486 -26.54 0.81 -2.50
CA ARG A 486 -26.36 -0.62 -2.76
C ARG A 486 -24.90 -1.07 -2.77
N SER A 487 -23.96 -0.17 -3.04
CA SER A 487 -22.52 -0.44 -3.02
C SER A 487 -21.97 -0.54 -1.60
N PHE A 488 -22.64 0.08 -0.62
CA PHE A 488 -22.17 0.20 0.76
C PHE A 488 -23.08 -0.48 1.78
N THR A 489 -24.07 -1.26 1.33
CA THR A 489 -25.06 -1.89 2.21
C THR A 489 -24.43 -2.81 3.29
N SER A 490 -23.31 -3.45 2.99
CA SER A 490 -22.58 -4.31 3.94
C SER A 490 -21.66 -3.55 4.91
N TRP A 491 -21.60 -2.21 4.80
CA TRP A 491 -20.70 -1.38 5.60
C TRP A 491 -21.39 -0.94 6.89
N SER A 492 -21.78 -1.90 7.71
CA SER A 492 -22.37 -1.69 9.04
C SER A 492 -21.32 -1.62 10.14
N CYS A 493 -21.74 -1.29 11.37
CA CYS A 493 -20.92 -1.39 12.56
C CYS A 493 -21.33 -2.58 13.42
N ALA A 494 -20.38 -3.11 14.19
CA ALA A 494 -20.60 -4.17 15.17
C ALA A 494 -21.55 -3.71 16.30
N ASN A 495 -22.09 -4.67 17.05
CA ASN A 495 -23.01 -4.41 18.15
C ASN A 495 -22.45 -3.39 19.16
N GLY A 496 -23.25 -2.38 19.53
CA GLY A 496 -22.85 -1.32 20.45
C GLY A 496 -22.15 -0.12 19.79
N LEU A 497 -21.85 -0.20 18.50
CA LEU A 497 -21.27 0.89 17.72
C LEU A 497 -22.32 1.50 16.76
N THR A 498 -22.14 2.76 16.42
CA THR A 498 -22.91 3.47 15.40
C THR A 498 -21.99 4.09 14.37
N CYS A 499 -22.47 4.19 13.13
CA CYS A 499 -21.76 4.89 12.08
C CYS A 499 -21.89 6.40 12.29
N GLN A 500 -20.77 7.08 12.52
CA GLN A 500 -20.73 8.52 12.76
C GLN A 500 -19.90 9.19 11.69
N ALA A 501 -20.30 10.40 11.28
CA ALA A 501 -19.60 11.12 10.23
C ALA A 501 -18.16 11.43 10.64
N ALA A 502 -17.22 11.16 9.74
CA ALA A 502 -15.85 11.60 9.86
C ALA A 502 -15.68 12.89 9.06
N ALA A 503 -15.40 14.01 9.74
CA ALA A 503 -15.36 15.33 9.13
C ALA A 503 -16.67 15.69 8.39
N ALA A 504 -16.61 16.27 7.19
CA ALA A 504 -17.78 16.71 6.43
C ALA A 504 -18.41 15.60 5.56
N SER A 505 -17.90 14.36 5.67
CA SER A 505 -18.33 13.24 4.83
C SER A 505 -19.79 12.91 5.04
N ARG A 506 -20.54 12.86 3.94
CA ARG A 506 -21.98 12.59 3.91
C ARG A 506 -22.35 11.14 3.61
N ARG A 507 -21.39 10.32 3.16
CA ARG A 507 -21.65 8.94 2.71
C ARG A 507 -20.91 7.90 3.54
N ILE A 508 -19.70 8.21 3.99
CA ILE A 508 -18.83 7.26 4.68
C ILE A 508 -18.46 7.82 6.05
N GLY A 509 -18.75 7.06 7.08
CA GLY A 509 -18.42 7.39 8.46
C GLY A 509 -17.41 6.40 9.04
N MET A 510 -17.22 6.50 10.34
CA MET A 510 -16.47 5.54 11.15
C MET A 510 -17.33 4.99 12.28
N CYS A 511 -17.09 3.74 12.65
CA CYS A 511 -17.78 3.07 13.73
C CYS A 511 -17.25 3.55 15.09
N PHE A 512 -18.09 4.22 15.86
CA PHE A 512 -17.77 4.68 17.21
C PHE A 512 -18.84 4.24 18.20
N ILE A 513 -18.53 4.35 19.49
CA ILE A 513 -19.49 4.04 20.56
C ILE A 513 -20.73 4.92 20.38
N LYS A 514 -21.90 4.30 20.46
CA LYS A 514 -23.18 5.01 20.41
C LYS A 514 -23.18 6.13 21.45
N THR A 515 -23.14 7.38 21.01
CA THR A 515 -23.37 8.53 21.87
C THR A 515 -24.80 8.43 22.40
N ARG A 516 -24.94 8.49 23.73
CA ARG A 516 -26.25 8.43 24.40
C ARG A 516 -27.03 9.70 24.18
#